data_AF-A0A7S3M4K5-F1
#
_entry.id   AF-A0A7S3M4K5-F1
#
_cell.length_a   1.000
_cell.length_b   1.000
_cell.length_c   1.000
_cell.angle_alpha   90.00
_cell.angle_beta   90.00
_cell.angle_gamma   90.00
#
_symmetry.space_group_name_H-M   'P 1'
#
loop_
_entity.id
_entity.type
_entity.pdbx_description
1 polymer ?
#
loop_
_entity_poly.entity_id
_entity_poly.type
_entity_poly.pdbx_seq_one_letter_code
_entity_poly.pdbx_strand_id
1 'polypeptide(L)'
;KASRIDEVFNEVRAGLVPLIEELKTKGTPPDATWLQRDYDLDAQAKLCRQIALDLGFDIEKGRLDVSVHPFTGGSGPTDTRMTTRFKKDDLTEGLTGAIHETGHAMYEQGRNMDPEWKDLPVNQALSMGVHESQSLLWERMVALSRPFQTYLLPKIKEFFPDFPEVATVE
;
A
#
# COMPACT_ATOMS: atom_id res chain seq x y z
N LYS A 1 -15.66 16.47 -19.60
CA LYS A 1 -14.61 15.89 -18.72
C LYS A 1 -14.73 16.43 -17.29
N ALA A 2 -14.79 17.75 -17.06
CA ALA A 2 -15.03 18.31 -15.72
C ALA A 2 -16.37 17.84 -15.10
N SER A 3 -17.47 17.87 -15.87
CA SER A 3 -18.80 17.49 -15.36
C SER A 3 -18.89 16.08 -14.75
N ARG A 4 -18.21 15.08 -15.34
CA ARG A 4 -18.20 13.71 -14.79
C ARG A 4 -17.40 13.62 -13.48
N ILE A 5 -16.33 14.40 -13.35
CA ILE A 5 -15.58 14.48 -12.10
C ILE A 5 -16.45 15.13 -11.03
N ASP A 6 -17.16 16.21 -11.36
CA ASP A 6 -18.06 16.89 -10.44
C ASP A 6 -19.17 15.95 -9.93
N GLU A 7 -19.77 15.14 -10.80
CA GLU A 7 -20.74 14.12 -10.41
C GLU A 7 -20.19 13.15 -9.36
N VAL A 8 -19.01 12.56 -9.62
CA VAL A 8 -18.35 11.61 -8.71
C VAL A 8 -18.00 12.29 -7.39
N PHE A 9 -17.46 13.51 -7.43
CA PHE A 9 -17.09 14.25 -6.23
C PHE A 9 -18.31 14.63 -5.40
N ASN A 10 -19.43 14.95 -6.03
CA ASN A 10 -20.68 15.24 -5.34
C ASN A 10 -21.23 14.00 -4.63
N GLU A 11 -21.20 12.84 -5.28
CA GLU A 11 -21.62 11.57 -4.68
C GLU A 11 -20.72 11.19 -3.50
N VAL A 12 -19.39 11.26 -3.68
CA VAL A 12 -18.41 10.96 -2.62
C VAL A 12 -18.56 11.94 -1.45
N ARG A 13 -18.75 13.24 -1.72
CA ARG A 13 -18.98 14.26 -0.67
C ARG A 13 -20.26 13.99 0.11
N ALA A 14 -21.35 13.63 -0.58
CA ALA A 14 -22.63 13.36 0.05
C ALA A 14 -22.58 12.19 1.03
N GLY A 15 -21.72 11.19 0.79
CA GLY A 15 -21.48 10.07 1.71
C GLY A 15 -20.42 10.35 2.78
N LEU A 16 -19.24 10.86 2.39
CA LEU A 16 -18.10 10.97 3.30
C LEU A 16 -18.23 12.09 4.34
N VAL A 17 -18.82 13.24 3.99
CA VAL A 17 -18.93 14.36 4.94
C VAL A 17 -19.79 13.98 6.16
N PRO A 18 -21.02 13.44 5.99
CA PRO A 18 -21.82 12.99 7.12
C PRO A 18 -21.15 11.87 7.94
N LEU A 19 -20.48 10.92 7.27
CA LEU A 19 -19.77 9.84 7.95
C LEU A 19 -18.64 10.37 8.85
N ILE A 20 -17.85 11.33 8.36
CA ILE A 20 -16.78 11.97 9.14
C ILE A 20 -17.37 12.75 10.33
N GLU A 21 -18.47 13.46 10.13
CA GLU A 21 -19.17 14.18 11.23
C GLU A 21 -19.71 13.22 12.29
N GLU A 22 -20.29 12.09 11.88
CA GLU A 22 -20.74 11.05 12.80
C GLU A 22 -19.59 10.44 13.60
N LEU A 23 -18.47 10.10 12.94
CA LEU A 23 -17.29 9.56 13.63
C LEU A 23 -16.67 10.57 14.60
N LYS A 24 -16.68 11.86 14.28
CA LYS A 24 -16.19 12.91 15.19
C LYS A 24 -17.09 13.11 16.42
N THR A 25 -18.39 12.89 16.29
CA THR A 25 -19.36 13.16 17.36
C THR A 25 -19.67 11.93 18.21
N LYS A 26 -19.71 10.74 17.60
CA LYS A 26 -20.11 9.48 18.24
C LYS A 26 -19.03 8.40 18.20
N GLY A 27 -18.01 8.56 17.35
CA GLY A 27 -16.94 7.58 17.21
C GLY A 27 -16.05 7.53 18.45
N THR A 28 -15.50 6.35 18.72
CA THR A 28 -14.45 6.17 19.72
C THR A 28 -13.13 6.01 18.99
N PRO A 29 -12.14 6.91 19.21
CA PRO A 29 -10.82 6.75 18.61
C PRO A 29 -10.20 5.41 19.02
N PRO A 30 -9.62 4.64 18.08
CA PRO A 30 -8.90 3.44 18.44
C PRO A 30 -7.63 3.80 19.22
N ASP A 31 -7.23 2.94 20.17
CA ASP A 31 -5.87 3.02 20.71
C ASP A 31 -4.89 2.56 19.61
N ALA A 32 -4.14 3.51 19.09
CA ALA A 32 -3.10 3.32 18.08
C ALA A 32 -1.69 3.62 18.63
N THR A 33 -1.53 3.75 19.95
CA THR A 33 -0.23 4.06 20.57
C THR A 33 0.82 3.01 20.28
N TRP A 34 0.41 1.77 20.02
CA TRP A 34 1.28 0.70 19.61
C TRP A 34 1.83 0.88 18.20
N LEU A 35 1.19 1.62 17.30
CA LEU A 35 1.78 1.97 16.00
C LEU A 35 2.88 3.03 16.10
N GLN A 36 2.94 3.76 17.23
CA GLN A 36 3.81 4.92 17.44
C GLN A 36 4.80 4.65 18.58
N ARG A 37 5.88 3.93 18.27
CA ARG A 37 6.95 3.53 19.21
C ARG A 37 8.29 3.54 18.49
N ASP A 38 9.37 3.27 19.22
CA ASP A 38 10.68 3.06 18.61
C ASP A 38 10.70 1.73 17.83
N TYR A 39 10.75 1.85 16.51
CA TYR A 39 10.81 0.77 15.54
C TYR A 39 12.12 0.87 14.75
N ASP A 40 13.00 -0.11 14.96
CA ASP A 40 14.27 -0.21 14.23
C ASP A 40 14.04 -0.18 12.71
N LEU A 41 14.75 0.71 12.03
CA LEU A 41 14.52 0.99 10.60
C LEU A 41 14.91 -0.21 9.72
N ASP A 42 15.95 -0.96 10.10
CA ASP A 42 16.38 -2.14 9.35
C ASP A 42 15.36 -3.28 9.51
N ALA A 43 14.78 -3.44 10.70
CA ALA A 43 13.67 -4.36 10.93
C ALA A 43 12.42 -3.96 10.12
N GLN A 44 12.07 -2.66 10.06
CA GLN A 44 10.98 -2.17 9.22
C GLN A 44 11.24 -2.48 7.73
N ALA A 45 12.46 -2.22 7.25
CA ALA A 45 12.85 -2.49 5.87
C ALA A 45 12.74 -3.98 5.52
N LYS A 46 13.21 -4.87 6.40
CA LYS A 46 13.11 -6.33 6.20
C LYS A 46 11.66 -6.81 6.22
N LEU A 47 10.84 -6.33 7.15
CA LEU A 47 9.42 -6.63 7.22
C LEU A 47 8.70 -6.20 5.94
N CYS A 48 8.89 -4.95 5.50
CA CYS A 48 8.23 -4.43 4.30
C CYS A 48 8.68 -5.16 3.04
N ARG A 49 9.97 -5.51 2.94
CA ARG A 49 10.48 -6.35 1.84
C ARG A 49 9.83 -7.73 1.85
N GLN A 50 9.71 -8.37 3.01
CA GLN A 50 9.07 -9.69 3.14
C GLN A 50 7.61 -9.62 2.67
N ILE A 51 6.85 -8.63 3.16
CA ILE A 51 5.45 -8.44 2.77
C ILE A 51 5.30 -8.19 1.27
N ALA A 52 6.16 -7.36 0.67
CA ALA A 52 6.12 -7.14 -0.77
C ALA A 52 6.28 -8.44 -1.57
N LEU A 53 7.23 -9.30 -1.17
CA LEU A 53 7.43 -10.61 -1.80
C LEU A 53 6.22 -11.52 -1.60
N ASP A 54 5.64 -11.56 -0.40
CA ASP A 54 4.50 -12.41 -0.09
C ASP A 54 3.23 -11.97 -0.85
N LEU A 55 3.09 -10.68 -1.15
CA LEU A 55 2.03 -10.15 -2.01
C LEU A 55 2.21 -10.52 -3.48
N GLY A 56 3.45 -10.78 -3.92
CA GLY A 56 3.76 -11.19 -5.29
C GLY A 56 4.72 -10.26 -6.04
N PHE A 57 5.39 -9.32 -5.37
CA PHE A 57 6.45 -8.54 -6.00
C PHE A 57 7.61 -9.43 -6.45
N ASP A 58 7.96 -9.37 -7.72
CA ASP A 58 9.04 -10.14 -8.31
C ASP A 58 10.37 -9.37 -8.19
N ILE A 59 11.23 -9.79 -7.25
CA ILE A 59 12.53 -9.14 -7.01
C ILE A 59 13.54 -9.39 -8.14
N GLU A 60 13.34 -10.40 -8.99
CA GLU A 60 14.20 -10.60 -10.15
C GLU A 60 13.87 -9.60 -11.27
N LYS A 61 12.70 -8.96 -11.18
CA LYS A 61 12.22 -7.92 -12.10
C LYS A 61 12.16 -6.55 -11.45
N GLY A 62 12.84 -6.34 -10.31
CA GLY A 62 12.67 -5.11 -9.57
C GLY A 62 13.50 -4.99 -8.30
N ARG A 63 13.35 -3.86 -7.61
CA ARG A 63 13.95 -3.65 -6.28
C ARG A 63 13.14 -2.67 -5.45
N LEU A 64 13.32 -2.76 -4.14
CA LEU A 64 12.72 -1.87 -3.15
C LEU A 64 13.82 -1.10 -2.41
N ASP A 65 13.66 0.21 -2.30
CA ASP A 65 14.62 1.13 -1.68
C ASP A 65 13.96 2.13 -0.73
N VAL A 66 14.79 2.96 -0.09
CA VAL A 66 14.35 4.09 0.71
C VAL A 66 14.51 5.39 -0.06
N SER A 67 13.49 6.23 -0.04
CA SER A 67 13.54 7.60 -0.58
C SER A 67 12.81 8.59 0.34
N VAL A 68 12.90 9.88 0.03
CA VAL A 68 12.17 10.93 0.79
C VAL A 68 10.68 10.91 0.46
N HIS A 69 10.32 10.59 -0.79
CA HIS A 69 8.96 10.53 -1.28
C HIS A 69 8.76 9.19 -1.99
N PRO A 70 8.02 8.25 -1.38
CA PRO A 70 7.69 6.96 -1.98
C PRO A 70 7.17 7.12 -3.42
N PHE A 71 7.57 6.19 -4.28
CA PHE A 71 7.12 6.11 -5.67
C PHE A 71 7.45 4.75 -6.26
N THR A 72 6.75 4.40 -7.34
CA THR A 72 7.04 3.28 -8.23
C THR A 72 7.40 3.80 -9.61
N GLY A 73 8.42 3.21 -10.23
CA GLY A 73 8.87 3.53 -11.58
C GLY A 73 9.77 2.44 -12.14
N GLY A 74 10.66 2.80 -13.08
CA GLY A 74 11.55 1.87 -13.76
C GLY A 74 11.37 1.88 -15.28
N SER A 75 11.96 0.93 -15.99
CA SER A 75 11.90 0.87 -17.46
C SER A 75 10.75 0.00 -18.00
N GLY A 76 10.02 -0.70 -17.13
CA GLY A 76 8.88 -1.52 -17.50
C GLY A 76 8.77 -2.81 -16.69
N PRO A 77 8.08 -3.84 -17.21
CA PRO A 77 7.71 -5.03 -16.43
C PRO A 77 8.89 -5.88 -15.95
N THR A 78 10.09 -5.68 -16.52
CA THR A 78 11.31 -6.42 -16.19
C THR A 78 12.31 -5.64 -15.32
N ASP A 79 12.04 -4.34 -15.10
CA ASP A 79 12.78 -3.50 -14.14
C ASP A 79 11.80 -2.49 -13.56
N THR A 80 11.06 -2.92 -12.55
CA THR A 80 10.11 -2.13 -11.77
C THR A 80 10.70 -1.84 -10.39
N ARG A 81 10.94 -0.57 -10.10
CA ARG A 81 11.58 -0.11 -8.86
C ARG A 81 10.59 0.65 -8.04
N MET A 82 10.55 0.35 -6.75
CA MET A 82 9.74 1.11 -5.81
C MET A 82 10.56 1.61 -4.64
N THR A 83 10.10 2.69 -4.05
CA THR A 83 10.73 3.26 -2.86
C THR A 83 9.69 3.46 -1.78
N THR A 84 10.10 3.28 -0.53
CA THR A 84 9.28 3.62 0.64
C THR A 84 10.06 4.52 1.58
N ARG A 85 9.44 4.95 2.67
CA ARG A 85 10.06 5.78 3.70
C ARG A 85 9.71 5.24 5.08
N PHE A 86 10.72 5.10 5.93
CA PHE A 86 10.55 4.67 7.30
C PHE A 86 10.71 5.84 8.26
N LYS A 87 9.97 5.79 9.36
CA LYS A 87 10.13 6.67 10.51
C LYS A 87 10.41 5.81 11.73
N LYS A 88 11.36 6.26 12.54
CA LYS A 88 11.77 5.50 13.73
C LYS A 88 10.64 5.43 14.76
N ASP A 89 9.75 6.40 14.79
CA ASP A 89 8.65 6.54 15.73
C ASP A 89 7.29 6.08 15.18
N ASP A 90 7.22 5.53 13.96
CA ASP A 90 5.96 5.13 13.31
C ASP A 90 6.16 3.89 12.41
N LEU A 91 5.46 2.80 12.73
CA LEU A 91 5.48 1.57 11.91
C LEU A 91 4.58 1.65 10.67
N THR A 92 3.56 2.51 10.71
CA THR A 92 2.49 2.58 9.71
C THR A 92 2.99 3.15 8.39
N GLU A 93 3.73 4.26 8.44
CA GLU A 93 4.12 5.02 7.23
C GLU A 93 4.87 4.14 6.23
N GLY A 94 5.91 3.44 6.69
CA GLY A 94 6.71 2.58 5.83
C GLY A 94 5.95 1.35 5.35
N LEU A 95 5.11 0.77 6.22
CA LEU A 95 4.35 -0.44 5.92
C LEU A 95 3.24 -0.19 4.89
N THR A 96 2.38 0.80 5.13
CA THR A 96 1.32 1.14 4.16
C THR A 96 1.91 1.71 2.88
N GLY A 97 3.00 2.48 2.98
CA GLY A 97 3.73 2.98 1.81
C GLY A 97 4.30 1.83 0.96
N ALA A 98 4.97 0.86 1.58
CA ALA A 98 5.51 -0.28 0.85
C ALA A 98 4.42 -1.13 0.18
N ILE A 99 3.28 -1.35 0.85
CA ILE A 99 2.15 -2.08 0.28
C ILE A 99 1.51 -1.30 -0.88
N HIS A 100 1.34 0.02 -0.73
CA HIS A 100 0.83 0.90 -1.78
C HIS A 100 1.68 0.80 -3.05
N GLU A 101 2.99 0.98 -2.91
CA GLU A 101 3.92 0.90 -4.03
C GLU A 101 4.04 -0.53 -4.59
N THR A 102 3.89 -1.55 -3.75
CA THR A 102 3.81 -2.94 -4.22
C THR A 102 2.60 -3.15 -5.15
N GLY A 103 1.46 -2.51 -4.87
CA GLY A 103 0.28 -2.58 -5.73
C GLY A 103 0.53 -1.95 -7.12
N HIS A 104 1.21 -0.81 -7.17
CA HIS A 104 1.70 -0.24 -8.43
C HIS A 104 2.69 -1.18 -9.14
N ALA A 105 3.66 -1.71 -8.40
CA ALA A 105 4.69 -2.54 -8.97
C ALA A 105 4.14 -3.83 -9.58
N MET A 106 3.19 -4.49 -8.91
CA MET A 106 2.54 -5.68 -9.43
C MET A 106 1.71 -5.39 -10.69
N TYR A 107 1.15 -4.19 -10.82
CA TYR A 107 0.48 -3.80 -12.07
C TYR A 107 1.47 -3.72 -13.23
N GLU A 108 2.61 -3.05 -13.03
CA GLU A 108 3.66 -2.94 -14.04
C GLU A 108 4.30 -4.30 -14.36
N GLN A 109 4.63 -5.11 -13.35
CA GLN A 109 5.20 -6.45 -13.54
C GLN A 109 4.22 -7.44 -14.19
N GLY A 110 2.91 -7.20 -14.05
CA GLY A 110 1.85 -8.02 -14.63
C GLY A 110 1.50 -7.69 -16.09
N ARG A 111 2.12 -6.67 -16.69
CA ARG A 111 1.84 -6.32 -18.11
C ARG A 111 2.41 -7.38 -19.06
N ASN A 112 1.83 -7.46 -20.26
CA ASN A 112 2.16 -8.52 -21.21
C ASN A 112 3.60 -8.36 -21.75
N MET A 113 4.39 -9.43 -21.66
CA MET A 113 5.77 -9.49 -22.15
C MET A 113 5.94 -10.30 -23.44
N ASP A 114 4.84 -10.77 -24.03
CA ASP A 114 4.84 -11.38 -25.36
C ASP A 114 5.47 -10.41 -26.38
N PRO A 115 6.40 -10.87 -27.24
CA PRO A 115 7.09 -10.03 -28.21
C PRO A 115 6.17 -9.23 -29.14
N GLU A 116 4.96 -9.74 -29.39
CA GLU A 116 3.93 -9.08 -30.20
C GLU A 116 3.39 -7.81 -29.52
N TRP A 117 3.37 -7.75 -28.19
CA TRP A 117 2.67 -6.71 -27.42
C TRP A 117 3.62 -5.81 -26.60
N LYS A 118 4.80 -6.30 -26.20
CA LYS A 118 5.63 -5.71 -25.14
C LYS A 118 5.91 -4.20 -25.25
N ASP A 119 6.09 -3.69 -26.47
CA ASP A 119 6.47 -2.29 -26.75
C ASP A 119 5.33 -1.49 -27.42
N LEU A 120 4.14 -2.05 -27.50
CA LEU A 120 2.99 -1.39 -28.12
C LEU A 120 2.23 -0.50 -27.12
N PRO A 121 1.59 0.58 -27.58
CA PRO A 121 0.77 1.44 -26.72
C PRO A 121 -0.32 0.70 -25.92
N VAL A 122 -0.84 -0.41 -26.47
CA VAL A 122 -1.85 -1.26 -25.81
C VAL A 122 -1.31 -1.95 -24.55
N ASN A 123 0.01 -2.07 -24.40
CA ASN A 123 0.68 -2.68 -23.25
C ASN A 123 1.18 -1.66 -22.22
N GLN A 124 0.86 -0.37 -22.39
CA GLN A 124 1.13 0.65 -21.37
C GLN A 124 0.08 0.60 -20.27
N ALA A 125 0.43 1.11 -19.08
CA ALA A 125 -0.56 1.36 -18.04
C ALA A 125 -1.70 2.24 -18.58
N LEU A 126 -2.94 1.80 -18.36
CA LEU A 126 -4.10 2.37 -19.03
C LEU A 126 -4.32 3.85 -18.68
N SER A 127 -4.19 4.19 -17.40
CA SER A 127 -4.25 5.57 -16.91
C SER A 127 -3.76 5.65 -15.47
N MET A 128 -3.43 6.86 -15.00
CA MET A 128 -3.10 7.09 -13.59
C MET A 128 -4.23 6.64 -12.64
N GLY A 129 -5.49 6.80 -13.02
CA GLY A 129 -6.61 6.36 -12.17
C GLY A 129 -6.69 4.85 -11.99
N VAL A 130 -6.35 4.09 -13.04
CA VAL A 130 -6.26 2.62 -12.98
C VAL A 130 -4.99 2.19 -12.25
N HIS A 131 -3.89 2.93 -12.42
CA HIS A 131 -2.63 2.68 -11.72
C HIS A 131 -2.83 2.86 -10.19
N GLU A 132 -3.47 3.95 -9.79
CA GLU A 132 -3.85 4.25 -8.39
C GLU A 132 -4.90 3.29 -7.83
N SER A 133 -5.78 2.75 -8.68
CA SER A 133 -6.73 1.74 -8.21
C SER A 133 -6.01 0.47 -7.77
N GLN A 134 -4.87 0.13 -8.38
CA GLN A 134 -4.09 -1.05 -7.95
C GLN A 134 -3.39 -0.78 -6.62
N SER A 135 -2.74 0.36 -6.44
CA SER A 135 -2.09 0.69 -5.16
C SER A 135 -3.09 0.77 -4.00
N LEU A 136 -4.22 1.47 -4.19
CA LEU A 136 -5.26 1.58 -3.16
C LEU A 136 -6.02 0.27 -2.92
N LEU A 137 -6.14 -0.61 -3.91
CA LEU A 137 -6.68 -1.96 -3.69
C LEU A 137 -5.84 -2.70 -2.65
N TRP A 138 -4.52 -2.73 -2.83
CA TRP A 138 -3.63 -3.43 -1.91
C TRP A 138 -3.49 -2.72 -0.56
N GLU A 139 -3.33 -1.39 -0.56
CA GLU A 139 -3.17 -0.60 0.67
C GLU A 139 -4.46 -0.55 1.49
N ARG A 140 -5.59 -0.15 0.89
CA ARG A 140 -6.82 0.19 1.63
C ARG A 140 -7.80 -0.97 1.71
N MET A 141 -7.93 -1.76 0.65
CA MET A 141 -8.92 -2.84 0.62
C MET A 141 -8.35 -4.15 1.15
N VAL A 142 -7.11 -4.49 0.83
CA VAL A 142 -6.46 -5.73 1.30
C VAL A 142 -5.82 -5.49 2.66
N ALA A 143 -4.85 -4.59 2.79
CA ALA A 143 -4.04 -4.51 4.00
C ALA A 143 -4.83 -4.08 5.24
N LEU A 144 -5.84 -3.22 5.10
CA LEU A 144 -6.70 -2.82 6.21
C LEU A 144 -7.87 -3.80 6.47
N SER A 145 -7.98 -4.89 5.70
CA SER A 145 -9.02 -5.89 5.92
C SER A 145 -8.68 -6.80 7.09
N ARG A 146 -9.72 -7.26 7.81
CA ARG A 146 -9.55 -8.25 8.89
C ARG A 146 -8.82 -9.52 8.43
N PRO A 147 -9.15 -10.14 7.28
CA PRO A 147 -8.44 -11.34 6.83
C PRO A 147 -6.96 -11.11 6.59
N PHE A 148 -6.55 -9.94 6.09
CA PHE A 148 -5.12 -9.67 5.91
C PHE A 148 -4.42 -9.43 7.25
N GLN A 149 -5.10 -8.86 8.24
CA GLN A 149 -4.53 -8.64 9.57
C GLN A 149 -4.19 -9.95 10.30
N THR A 150 -4.92 -11.05 10.06
CA THR A 150 -4.56 -12.37 10.62
C THR A 150 -3.24 -12.91 10.07
N TYR A 151 -2.85 -12.47 8.88
CA TYR A 151 -1.54 -12.73 8.28
C TYR A 151 -0.48 -11.73 8.73
N LEU A 152 -0.81 -10.43 8.72
CA LEU A 152 0.14 -9.34 8.93
C LEU A 152 0.61 -9.20 10.39
N LEU A 153 -0.30 -9.31 11.37
CA LEU A 153 0.04 -9.09 12.78
C LEU A 153 1.08 -10.10 13.31
N PRO A 154 0.99 -11.41 13.02
CA PRO A 154 2.06 -12.35 13.34
C PRO A 154 3.40 -11.98 12.70
N LYS A 155 3.39 -11.54 11.43
CA LYS A 155 4.61 -11.11 10.73
C LYS A 155 5.25 -9.90 11.41
N ILE A 156 4.45 -8.91 11.82
CA ILE A 156 4.98 -7.75 12.57
C ILE A 156 5.70 -8.22 13.85
N LYS A 157 5.10 -9.14 14.61
CA LYS A 157 5.70 -9.68 15.85
C LYS A 157 6.99 -10.45 15.64
N GLU A 158 7.17 -11.11 14.49
CA GLU A 158 8.44 -11.78 14.15
C GLU A 158 9.61 -10.78 14.08
N PHE A 159 9.36 -9.56 13.61
CA PHE A 159 10.36 -8.49 13.51
C PHE A 159 10.41 -7.58 14.74
N PHE A 160 9.29 -7.47 15.48
CA PHE A 160 9.16 -6.65 16.68
C PHE A 160 8.51 -7.46 17.80
N PRO A 161 9.29 -8.25 18.58
CA PRO A 161 8.73 -9.16 19.60
C PRO A 161 7.94 -8.46 20.71
N ASP A 162 8.23 -7.19 21.01
CA ASP A 162 7.51 -6.38 22.00
C ASP A 162 6.21 -5.76 21.45
N PHE A 163 5.86 -6.07 20.19
CA PHE A 163 4.62 -5.65 19.57
C PHE A 163 3.43 -6.32 20.29
N PRO A 164 2.43 -5.54 20.73
CA PRO A 164 1.42 -6.06 21.64
C PRO A 164 0.52 -7.13 20.99
N GLU A 165 -0.07 -7.96 21.84
CA GLU A 165 -1.23 -8.76 21.47
C GLU A 165 -2.41 -7.81 21.21
N VAL A 166 -2.70 -7.54 19.95
CA VAL A 166 -3.87 -6.76 19.54
C VAL A 166 -4.96 -7.77 19.18
N ALA A 167 -6.07 -7.75 19.91
CA ALA A 167 -7.24 -8.52 19.52
C ALA A 167 -7.74 -8.00 18.17
N THR A 168 -7.79 -8.87 17.15
CA THR A 168 -8.62 -8.59 15.99
C THR A 168 -10.05 -8.54 16.52
N VAL A 169 -10.65 -7.34 16.61
CA VAL A 169 -12.05 -7.19 17.03
C VAL A 169 -12.88 -8.20 16.23
N GLU A 170 -13.67 -9.05 16.86
CA GLU A 170 -14.56 -9.97 16.12
C GLU A 170 -15.55 -9.19 15.23
#